data_AF-A0A2X4WAS9-F1
#
_entry.id   AF-A0A2X4WAS9-F1
#
_cell.length_a   1.000
_cell.length_b   1.000
_cell.length_c   1.000
_cell.angle_alpha   90.00
_cell.angle_beta   90.00
_cell.angle_gamma   90.00
#
_symmetry.space_group_name_H-M   'P 1'
#
loop_
_entity.id
_entity.type
_entity.pdbx_description
1 polymer ?
#
loop_
_entity_poly.entity_id
_entity_poly.type
_entity_poly.pdbx_seq_one_letter_code
_entity_poly.pdbx_strand_id
1 'polypeptide(L)'
;MINILSAIDWKEYSQNLDVFFNENLTIHPMKQRAEAEVIGISTPNESFVLKSWNKASKPNISFQYHLLGALSKYHLPVPKPIAWGMNRMVIKYY
;
A
#
# COMPACT_ATOMS: atom_id res chain seq x y z
N MET A 1 6.45 3.02 17.69
CA MET A 1 6.72 2.23 16.47
C MET A 1 6.77 3.19 15.29
N ILE A 2 7.79 3.09 14.43
CA ILE A 2 7.82 3.88 13.19
C ILE A 2 6.68 3.38 12.33
N ASN A 3 5.71 4.25 12.03
CA ASN A 3 4.64 3.91 11.11
C ASN A 3 5.23 3.80 9.70
N ILE A 4 5.41 2.58 9.18
CA ILE A 4 5.98 2.32 7.85
C ILE A 4 5.23 3.09 6.74
N LEU A 5 3.96 3.40 6.95
CA LEU A 5 3.12 4.15 6.01
C LEU A 5 3.50 5.63 5.93
N SER A 6 4.21 6.17 6.92
CA SER A 6 4.73 7.56 6.91
C SER A 6 5.94 7.74 5.99
N ALA A 7 6.64 6.65 5.65
CA ALA A 7 7.75 6.66 4.70
C ALA A 7 7.30 6.67 3.23
N ILE A 8 5.99 6.54 2.99
CA ILE A 8 5.41 6.50 1.65
C ILE A 8 4.99 7.93 1.25
N ASP A 9 5.40 8.33 0.06
CA ASP A 9 4.88 9.47 -0.67
C ASP A 9 3.62 9.03 -1.42
N TRP A 10 2.47 9.16 -0.76
CA TRP A 10 1.17 8.78 -1.28
C TRP A 10 0.77 9.68 -2.45
N LYS A 11 0.43 9.07 -3.59
CA LYS A 11 0.05 9.79 -4.82
C LYS A 11 -1.45 9.88 -4.98
N GLU A 12 -2.17 8.78 -4.74
CA GLU A 12 -3.63 8.75 -4.76
C GLU A 12 -4.16 7.82 -3.67
N TYR A 13 -5.37 8.14 -3.18
CA TYR A 13 -6.08 7.37 -2.19
C TYR A 13 -7.60 7.55 -2.35
N SER A 14 -8.34 6.46 -2.17
CA SER A 14 -9.79 6.40 -2.38
C SER A 14 -10.60 6.65 -1.10
N GLN A 15 -9.95 6.68 0.06
CA GLN A 15 -10.54 6.90 1.38
C GLN A 15 -9.57 7.68 2.26
N ASN A 16 -10.06 8.22 3.38
CA ASN A 16 -9.21 8.95 4.32
C ASN A 16 -8.15 8.02 4.91
N LEU A 17 -6.87 8.33 4.67
CA LEU A 17 -5.74 7.58 5.21
C LEU A 17 -5.45 7.89 6.68
N ASP A 18 -6.09 8.89 7.28
CA ASP A 18 -5.88 9.30 8.68
C ASP A 18 -6.05 8.15 9.68
N VAL A 19 -6.91 7.17 9.38
CA VAL A 19 -7.09 5.96 10.21
C VAL A 19 -5.77 5.20 10.34
N PHE A 20 -4.98 5.14 9.28
CA PHE A 20 -3.67 4.49 9.31
C PHE A 20 -2.60 5.26 10.08
N PHE A 21 -2.79 6.56 10.27
CA PHE A 21 -1.81 7.41 10.95
C PHE A 21 -2.13 7.61 12.43
N ASN A 22 -3.39 7.48 12.82
CA ASN A 22 -3.87 7.74 14.18
C ASN A 22 -4.12 6.48 15.01
N GLU A 23 -4.10 5.28 14.42
CA GLU A 23 -4.38 4.03 15.13
C GLU A 23 -3.12 3.17 15.41
N ASN A 24 -3.22 2.32 16.44
CA ASN A 24 -2.21 1.32 16.77
C ASN A 24 -2.21 0.20 15.72
N LEU A 25 -1.40 0.36 14.69
CA LEU A 25 -1.25 -0.64 13.63
C LEU A 25 -0.56 -1.91 14.14
N THR A 26 -1.14 -3.07 13.84
CA THR A 26 -0.48 -4.37 14.00
C THR A 26 0.00 -4.86 12.63
N ILE A 27 1.28 -5.20 12.53
CA ILE A 27 1.89 -5.69 11.29
C ILE A 27 2.01 -7.21 11.35
N HIS A 28 1.51 -7.89 10.33
CA HIS A 28 1.59 -9.34 10.19
C HIS A 28 2.48 -9.68 8.99
N PRO A 29 3.53 -10.50 9.18
CA PRO A 29 4.31 -11.00 8.06
C PRO A 29 3.42 -11.90 7.19
N MET A 30 3.45 -11.68 5.88
CA MET A 30 2.79 -12.57 4.92
C MET A 30 3.82 -13.28 4.05
N LYS A 31 3.40 -14.38 3.42
CA LYS A 31 4.24 -15.14 2.50
C LYS A 31 4.66 -14.25 1.33
N GLN A 32 5.94 -13.87 1.30
CA GLN A 32 6.52 -13.09 0.21
C GLN A 32 6.45 -13.89 -1.09
N ARG A 33 6.10 -13.22 -2.20
CA ARG A 33 6.21 -13.77 -3.55
C ARG A 33 7.31 -13.00 -4.29
N ALA A 34 7.98 -13.64 -5.25
CA ALA A 34 9.25 -13.19 -5.83
C ALA A 34 9.31 -11.72 -6.30
N GLU A 35 8.17 -11.13 -6.68
CA GLU A 35 8.11 -9.78 -7.28
C GLU A 35 7.67 -8.68 -6.32
N ALA A 36 7.13 -9.04 -5.15
CA ALA A 36 6.60 -8.10 -4.17
C ALA A 36 6.68 -8.66 -2.74
N GLU A 37 7.16 -7.82 -1.84
CA GLU A 37 6.93 -8.01 -0.41
C GLU A 37 5.47 -7.68 -0.09
N VAL A 38 4.86 -8.54 0.72
CA VAL A 38 3.46 -8.41 1.12
C VAL A 38 3.42 -8.46 2.63
N ILE A 39 2.82 -7.44 3.24
CA ILE A 39 2.57 -7.42 4.68
C ILE A 39 1.08 -7.16 4.95
N GLY A 40 0.56 -7.80 5.99
CA GLY A 40 -0.76 -7.52 6.52
C GLY A 40 -0.68 -6.37 7.51
N ILE A 41 -1.64 -5.46 7.46
CA ILE A 41 -1.78 -4.35 8.39
C ILE A 41 -3.18 -4.42 8.97
N SER A 42 -3.28 -4.56 10.28
CA SER A 42 -4.57 -4.64 10.97
C SER A 42 -4.73 -3.46 11.91
N THR A 43 -5.93 -2.91 11.88
CA THR A 43 -6.49 -1.97 12.85
C THR A 43 -7.54 -2.71 13.70
N PRO A 44 -8.04 -2.15 14.81
CA PRO A 44 -9.14 -2.76 15.55
C PRO A 44 -10.40 -2.98 14.70
N ASN A 45 -10.62 -2.16 13.67
CA ASN A 45 -11.84 -2.15 12.88
C ASN A 45 -11.69 -2.88 11.53
N GLU A 46 -10.51 -2.81 10.91
CA GLU A 46 -10.28 -3.24 9.53
C GLU A 46 -8.89 -3.86 9.31
N SER A 47 -8.76 -4.67 8.27
CA SER A 47 -7.49 -5.30 7.87
C SER A 47 -7.17 -5.02 6.41
N PHE A 48 -5.89 -4.81 6.15
CA PHE A 48 -5.37 -4.34 4.88
C PHE A 48 -4.12 -5.13 4.50
N VAL A 49 -3.79 -5.05 3.21
CA VAL A 49 -2.56 -5.62 2.68
C VAL A 49 -1.76 -4.52 2.02
N LEU A 50 -0.53 -4.31 2.48
CA LEU A 50 0.44 -3.46 1.81
C LEU A 50 1.32 -4.35 0.93
N LYS A 51 1.34 -4.03 -0.36
CA LYS A 51 2.26 -4.64 -1.32
C LYS A 51 3.37 -3.63 -1.63
N SER A 52 4.61 -4.05 -1.46
CA SER A 52 5.80 -3.28 -1.79
C SER A 52 6.55 -4.00 -2.90
N TRP A 53 6.72 -3.32 -4.03
CA TRP A 53 7.41 -3.89 -5.18
C TRP A 53 8.83 -3.36 -5.27
N ASN A 54 9.77 -4.25 -5.62
CA ASN A 54 11.14 -3.85 -5.87
C ASN A 54 11.21 -2.96 -7.12
N LYS A 55 11.92 -1.82 -7.05
CA LYS A 55 12.15 -0.94 -8.22
C LYS A 55 12.77 -1.69 -9.42
N ALA A 56 13.53 -2.76 -9.16
CA ALA A 56 14.14 -3.59 -10.20
C ALA A 56 13.11 -4.27 -11.11
N SER A 57 11.89 -4.57 -10.62
CA SER A 57 10.81 -5.15 -11.44
C SER A 57 10.06 -4.12 -12.28
N LYS A 58 10.46 -2.83 -12.21
CA LYS A 58 9.84 -1.69 -12.92
C LYS A 58 8.30 -1.74 -12.92
N PRO A 59 7.67 -1.88 -11.75
CA PRO A 59 6.24 -2.12 -11.69
C PRO A 59 5.47 -0.83 -12.00
N ASN A 60 4.39 -0.93 -12.77
CA ASN A 60 3.48 0.20 -12.97
C ASN A 60 2.37 0.17 -11.91
N ILE A 61 2.67 0.71 -10.72
CA ILE A 61 1.77 0.67 -9.56
C ILE A 61 0.51 1.51 -9.79
N SER A 62 0.65 2.66 -10.45
CA SER A 62 -0.49 3.50 -10.85
C SER A 62 -1.46 2.72 -11.74
N PHE A 63 -0.95 2.03 -12.77
CA PHE A 63 -1.79 1.20 -13.64
C PHE A 63 -2.54 0.13 -12.85
N GLN A 64 -1.86 -0.60 -11.96
CA GLN A 64 -2.52 -1.62 -11.13
C GLN A 64 -3.58 -1.02 -10.21
N TYR A 65 -3.30 0.12 -9.58
CA TYR A 65 -4.25 0.85 -8.74
C TYR A 65 -5.52 1.21 -9.54
N HIS A 66 -5.37 1.84 -10.70
CA HIS A 66 -6.52 2.23 -11.52
C HIS A 66 -7.28 1.03 -12.09
N LEU A 67 -6.56 -0.04 -12.50
CA LEU A 67 -7.17 -1.27 -13.00
C LEU A 67 -8.03 -1.93 -11.92
N LEU A 68 -7.49 -2.11 -10.72
CA LEU A 68 -8.26 -2.67 -9.60
C LEU A 68 -9.45 -1.78 -9.24
N GLY A 69 -9.29 -0.46 -9.31
CA GLY A 69 -10.37 0.49 -9.07
C GLY A 69 -11.50 0.36 -10.10
N ALA A 70 -11.15 0.23 -11.38
CA ALA A 70 -12.12 0.00 -12.46
C ALA A 70 -12.84 -1.34 -12.30
N LEU A 71 -12.10 -2.44 -12.10
CA LEU A 71 -12.68 -3.77 -11.93
C LEU A 71 -13.60 -3.85 -10.69
N SER A 72 -13.22 -3.20 -9.60
CA SER A 72 -14.04 -3.11 -8.38
C SER A 72 -15.35 -2.33 -8.62
N LYS A 73 -15.31 -1.24 -9.42
CA LYS A 73 -16.52 -0.50 -9.83
C LYS A 73 -17.49 -1.34 -10.65
N TYR A 74 -16.99 -2.34 -11.39
CA TYR A 74 -17.80 -3.33 -12.12
C TYR A 74 -18.21 -4.53 -11.26
N HIS A 75 -18.08 -4.45 -9.93
CA HIS A 75 -18.43 -5.51 -8.97
C HIS A 75 -17.70 -6.84 -9.20
N LEU A 76 -16.53 -6.81 -9.85
CA LEU A 76 -15.69 -7.99 -9.99
C LEU A 76 -15.02 -8.33 -8.66
N PRO A 77 -14.80 -9.63 -8.36
CA PRO A 77 -14.21 -10.09 -7.10
C PRO A 77 -12.70 -9.84 -7.08
N VAL A 78 -12.31 -8.57 -6.97
CA VAL A 78 -10.93 -8.11 -6.87
C VAL A 78 -10.71 -7.33 -5.57
N PRO A 79 -9.47 -7.27 -5.04
CA PRO A 79 -9.16 -6.40 -3.92
C PRO A 79 -9.46 -4.94 -4.26
N LYS A 80 -10.17 -4.23 -3.38
CA LYS A 80 -10.42 -2.80 -3.51
C LYS A 80 -9.13 -2.03 -3.21
N PRO A 81 -8.60 -1.23 -4.16
CA PRO A 81 -7.40 -0.46 -3.91
C PRO A 81 -7.71 0.76 -3.03
N ILE A 82 -6.96 0.91 -1.93
CA ILE A 82 -7.15 2.01 -0.98
C ILE A 82 -6.25 3.18 -1.32
N ALA A 83 -4.96 2.93 -1.55
CA ALA A 83 -3.99 3.96 -1.92
C ALA A 83 -2.80 3.38 -2.67
N TRP A 84 -2.03 4.26 -3.31
CA TRP A 84 -0.71 3.93 -3.84
C TRP A 84 0.27 5.09 -3.68
N GLY A 85 1.55 4.76 -3.66
CA GLY A 85 2.61 5.73 -3.49
C GLY A 85 3.99 5.13 -3.77
N MET A 86 5.01 5.93 -3.56
CA MET A 86 6.41 5.53 -3.71
C MET A 86 7.15 5.78 -2.40
N ASN A 87 8.22 5.03 -2.14
CA ASN A 87 9.09 5.38 -1.01
C ASN A 87 9.59 6.81 -1.18
N ARG A 88 9.48 7.62 -0.12
CA ARG A 88 10.06 8.97 -0.10
C ARG A 88 11.54 8.85 -0.40
N MET A 89 12.01 9.49 -1.48
CA MET A 89 13.44 9.61 -1.73
C MET A 89 13.99 10.62 -0.74
N VAL A 90 14.67 10.14 0.31
CA VAL A 90 15.51 11.01 1.14
C VAL A 90 16.76 11.29 0.32
N ILE A 91 16.82 12.46 -0.31
CA ILE A 91 18.05 12.95 -0.93
C ILE A 91 19.02 13.23 0.22
N LYS A 92 20.00 12.35 0.42
CA LYS A 92 21.12 12.62 1.30
C LYS A 92 22.05 13.59 0.58
N TYR A 93 22.08 14.85 1.00
CA TYR A 93 23.18 15.75 0.65
C TYR A 93 24.42 15.24 1.39
N TYR A 94 25.46 14.87 0.63
CA TYR A 94 26.81 14.60 1.13
C TYR A 94 27.67 15.85 1.01
#